data_AF-A0AAV7SQR7-F1
#
_entry.id   AF-A0AAV7SQR7-F1
#
_cell.length_a   1.000
_cell.length_b   1.000
_cell.length_c   1.000
_cell.angle_alpha   90.00
_cell.angle_beta   90.00
_cell.angle_gamma   90.00
#
_symmetry.space_group_name_H-M   'P 1'
#
loop_
_entity.id
_entity.type
_entity.pdbx_description
1 polymer ?
#
loop_
_entity_poly.entity_id
_entity_poly.type
_entity_poly.pdbx_seq_one_letter_code
_entity_poly.pdbx_strand_id
1 'polypeptide(L)'
;MRFLGPLTIAPTICLIALPLFTAAGKDAGSHWGIAAMTFVLIIVFSQYLRQIPVPCPTYTKARKCHSTRLNLFQLFPMLFGICISWLVCYILTVTNALPSNPTSYGYLARTDVKGRVVAEAPWFRFPYPGQWGRPTINVGIIVGMLAAVIATMVDAIGDYHSCARLAGAPPPTRQAVNRGIGIQGINILLTGAWGSGIGIGSFGANIGALGITKVRDIIFNRNKHIVLLITSKHTVHVK
;
A
#
# COMPACT_ATOMS: atom_id res chain seq x y z
N MET A 1 7.33 27.10 7.10
CA MET A 1 7.51 26.56 5.73
C MET A 1 8.68 27.25 5.00
N ARG A 2 9.75 27.72 5.67
CA ARG A 2 10.89 28.36 4.98
C ARG A 2 11.96 27.35 4.53
N PHE A 3 11.99 26.15 5.12
CA PHE A 3 13.01 25.12 4.89
C PHE A 3 12.47 23.78 4.33
N LEU A 4 11.15 23.60 4.31
CA LEU A 4 10.48 22.40 3.80
C LEU A 4 9.72 22.77 2.54
N GLY A 5 10.34 22.53 1.39
CA GLY A 5 9.77 22.82 0.07
C GLY A 5 9.92 21.61 -0.85
N PRO A 6 9.42 21.69 -2.10
CA PRO A 6 9.51 20.58 -3.06
C PRO A 6 10.95 20.09 -3.27
N LEU A 7 11.91 21.02 -3.23
CA LEU A 7 13.35 20.76 -3.36
C LEU A 7 13.94 19.94 -2.21
N THR A 8 13.33 19.95 -1.02
CA THR A 8 13.77 19.12 0.12
C THR A 8 12.94 17.85 0.25
N ILE A 9 11.64 17.88 -0.08
CA ILE A 9 10.75 16.72 -0.02
C ILE A 9 11.12 15.66 -1.06
N ALA A 10 11.34 16.06 -2.32
CA ALA A 10 11.67 15.12 -3.40
C ALA A 10 12.92 14.26 -3.12
N PRO A 11 14.09 14.82 -2.75
CA PRO A 11 15.26 14.00 -2.44
C PRO A 11 15.06 13.13 -1.21
N THR A 12 14.32 13.59 -0.19
CA THR A 12 13.99 12.76 0.97
C THR A 12 13.18 11.53 0.57
N ILE A 13 12.14 11.68 -0.25
CA ILE A 13 11.34 10.55 -0.74
C ILE A 13 12.20 9.58 -1.57
N CYS A 14 13.07 10.11 -2.44
CA CYS A 14 14.00 9.28 -3.22
C CYS A 14 14.94 8.47 -2.32
N LEU A 15 15.47 9.08 -1.25
CA LEU A 15 16.34 8.40 -0.29
C LEU A 15 15.62 7.34 0.54
N ILE A 16 14.33 7.51 0.84
CA ILE A 16 13.50 6.46 1.45
C ILE A 16 13.30 5.28 0.49
N ALA A 17 13.14 5.57 -0.81
CA ALA A 17 12.85 4.55 -1.82
C ALA A 17 14.08 3.73 -2.24
N LEU A 18 15.28 4.33 -2.24
CA LEU A 18 16.50 3.70 -2.77
C LEU A 18 16.85 2.36 -2.09
N PRO A 19 16.80 2.22 -0.75
CA PRO A 19 17.10 0.95 -0.08
C PRO A 19 16.10 -0.16 -0.41
N LEU A 20 14.87 0.19 -0.79
CA LEU A 20 13.83 -0.79 -1.17
C LEU A 20 14.12 -1.45 -2.52
N PHE A 21 14.97 -0.83 -3.35
CA PHE A 21 15.30 -1.36 -4.68
C PHE A 21 16.01 -2.70 -4.62
N THR A 22 16.87 -2.93 -3.63
CA THR A 22 17.63 -4.19 -3.50
C THR A 22 16.71 -5.34 -3.10
N ALA A 23 15.80 -5.11 -2.15
CA ALA A 23 14.80 -6.09 -1.74
C ALA A 23 13.82 -6.39 -2.89
N ALA A 24 13.29 -5.35 -3.53
CA ALA A 24 12.40 -5.50 -4.68
C ALA A 24 13.08 -6.22 -5.86
N GLY A 25 14.36 -5.92 -6.11
CA GLY A 25 15.16 -6.58 -7.14
C GLY A 25 15.38 -8.06 -6.86
N LYS A 26 15.62 -8.44 -5.59
CA LYS A 26 15.74 -9.84 -5.19
C LYS A 26 14.43 -10.61 -5.41
N ASP A 27 13.30 -10.03 -5.01
CA ASP A 27 11.99 -10.67 -5.18
C ASP A 27 11.61 -10.75 -6.67
N ALA A 28 11.80 -9.67 -7.44
CA ALA A 28 11.56 -9.65 -8.88
C ALA A 28 12.48 -10.62 -9.64
N GLY A 29 13.72 -10.80 -9.17
CA GLY A 29 14.70 -11.72 -9.73
C GLY A 29 14.31 -13.20 -9.60
N SER A 30 13.40 -13.54 -8.69
CA SER A 30 12.90 -14.91 -8.52
C SER A 30 12.24 -15.45 -9.80
N HIS A 31 11.55 -14.58 -10.54
CA HIS A 31 11.05 -14.88 -11.88
C HIS A 31 10.93 -13.59 -12.72
N TRP A 32 11.98 -13.27 -13.49
CA TRP A 32 12.10 -12.00 -14.21
C TRP A 32 10.98 -11.81 -15.24
N GLY A 33 10.52 -12.89 -15.90
CA GLY A 33 9.46 -12.82 -16.91
C GLY A 33 8.10 -12.38 -16.33
N ILE A 34 7.71 -12.92 -15.18
CA ILE A 34 6.46 -12.56 -14.49
C ILE A 34 6.58 -11.14 -13.92
N ALA A 35 7.74 -10.77 -13.39
CA ALA A 35 8.00 -9.42 -12.91
C ALA A 35 7.88 -8.39 -14.05
N ALA A 36 8.50 -8.65 -15.20
CA ALA A 36 8.43 -7.81 -16.39
C ALA A 36 6.98 -7.69 -16.90
N MET A 37 6.26 -8.81 -16.99
CA MET A 37 4.84 -8.83 -17.35
C MET A 37 4.00 -7.96 -16.41
N THR A 38 4.20 -8.11 -15.09
CA THR A 38 3.50 -7.29 -14.09
C THR A 38 3.77 -5.80 -14.29
N PHE A 39 5.03 -5.44 -14.53
CA PHE A 39 5.43 -4.06 -14.78
C PHE A 39 4.77 -3.49 -16.04
N VAL A 40 4.78 -4.25 -17.14
CA VAL A 40 4.12 -3.87 -18.40
C VAL A 40 2.61 -3.71 -18.18
N LEU A 41 1.95 -4.64 -17.48
CA LEU A 41 0.52 -4.54 -17.17
C LEU A 41 0.21 -3.28 -16.37
N ILE A 42 1.02 -2.96 -15.35
CA ILE A 42 0.84 -1.75 -14.55
C ILE A 42 1.02 -0.50 -15.40
N ILE A 43 2.02 -0.46 -16.31
CA ILE A 43 2.21 0.66 -17.24
C ILE A 43 1.01 0.80 -18.17
N VAL A 44 0.55 -0.30 -18.76
CA VAL A 44 -0.58 -0.31 -19.69
C VAL A 44 -1.85 0.18 -18.97
N PHE A 45 -2.13 -0.27 -17.75
CA PHE A 45 -3.27 0.20 -16.96
C PHE A 45 -3.14 1.67 -16.51
N SER A 46 -1.95 2.08 -16.08
CA SER A 46 -1.71 3.42 -15.52
C SER A 46 -1.59 4.51 -16.59
N GLN A 47 -1.00 4.19 -17.75
CA GLN A 47 -0.68 5.16 -18.80
C GLN A 47 -1.67 5.10 -19.97
N TYR A 48 -2.05 3.90 -20.44
CA TYR A 48 -2.85 3.74 -21.67
C TYR A 48 -4.34 3.58 -21.40
N LEU A 49 -4.73 2.68 -20.50
CA LEU A 49 -6.15 2.45 -20.15
C LEU A 49 -6.70 3.45 -19.12
N ARG A 50 -5.90 4.44 -18.73
CA ARG A 50 -6.27 5.46 -17.75
C ARG A 50 -7.56 6.20 -18.11
N GLN A 51 -7.79 6.44 -19.40
CA GLN A 51 -8.92 7.25 -19.88
C GLN A 51 -10.11 6.43 -20.36
N ILE A 52 -10.08 5.09 -20.24
CA ILE A 52 -11.19 4.26 -20.69
C ILE A 52 -12.26 4.21 -19.59
N PRO A 53 -13.45 4.80 -19.80
CA PRO A 53 -14.53 4.75 -18.83
C PRO A 53 -15.15 3.36 -18.84
N VAL A 54 -15.04 2.63 -17.73
CA VAL A 54 -15.74 1.37 -17.57
C VAL A 54 -17.15 1.66 -17.04
N PRO A 55 -18.22 1.16 -17.68
CA PRO A 55 -19.57 1.29 -17.17
C PRO A 55 -19.74 0.41 -15.93
N CYS A 56 -19.61 1.02 -14.74
CA CYS A 56 -19.83 0.32 -13.48
C CYS A 56 -21.30 0.45 -13.07
N PRO A 57 -22.01 -0.66 -12.79
CA PRO A 57 -23.34 -0.60 -12.22
C PRO A 57 -23.25 -0.10 -10.78
N THR A 58 -23.72 1.13 -10.54
CA THR A 58 -23.79 1.73 -9.21
C THR A 58 -25.22 1.70 -8.72
N TYR A 59 -25.42 1.17 -7.52
CA TYR A 59 -26.71 1.14 -6.85
C TYR A 59 -26.86 2.35 -5.93
N THR A 60 -27.91 3.14 -6.10
CA THR A 60 -28.19 4.31 -5.24
C THR A 60 -29.65 4.27 -4.78
N LYS A 61 -29.90 4.44 -3.48
CA LYS A 61 -31.25 4.38 -2.88
C LYS A 61 -32.27 5.33 -3.56
N ALA A 62 -31.81 6.45 -4.14
CA ALA A 62 -32.65 7.42 -4.85
C ALA A 62 -32.93 7.08 -6.33
N ARG A 63 -32.06 6.30 -6.99
CA ARG A 63 -32.21 5.84 -8.38
C ARG A 63 -31.63 4.44 -8.50
N LYS A 64 -32.49 3.41 -8.46
CA LYS A 64 -32.22 1.94 -8.53
C LYS A 64 -30.79 1.53 -8.98
N CYS A 65 -30.65 0.77 -10.07
CA CYS A 65 -29.36 0.39 -10.66
C CYS A 65 -29.11 1.35 -11.83
N HIS A 66 -28.05 2.14 -11.77
CA HIS A 66 -27.66 3.00 -12.88
C HIS A 66 -26.19 2.76 -13.24
N SER A 67 -25.90 2.69 -14.53
CA SER A 67 -24.54 2.50 -15.02
C SER A 67 -23.82 3.84 -15.01
N THR A 68 -22.88 4.02 -14.08
CA THR A 68 -22.01 5.19 -14.03
C THR A 68 -20.67 4.88 -14.68
N ARG A 69 -20.21 5.76 -15.56
CA ARG A 69 -18.88 5.67 -16.17
C ARG A 69 -17.82 6.03 -15.14
N LEU A 70 -17.05 5.04 -14.67
CA LEU A 70 -15.95 5.22 -13.73
C LEU A 70 -14.63 4.76 -14.37
N ASN A 71 -13.58 5.56 -14.21
CA ASN A 71 -12.23 5.22 -14.71
C ASN A 71 -11.54 4.27 -13.72
N LEU A 72 -11.97 3.01 -13.67
CA LEU A 72 -11.45 2.00 -12.73
C LEU A 72 -9.93 1.84 -12.82
N PHE A 73 -9.38 1.84 -14.02
CA PHE A 73 -7.94 1.69 -14.28
C PHE A 73 -7.11 2.87 -13.79
N GLN A 74 -7.72 4.05 -13.65
CA GLN A 74 -7.04 5.23 -13.10
C GLN A 74 -7.02 5.20 -11.57
N LEU A 75 -8.02 4.62 -10.91
CA LEU A 75 -8.08 4.53 -9.45
C LEU A 75 -7.23 3.38 -8.89
N PHE A 76 -7.22 2.23 -9.55
CA PHE A 76 -6.59 1.00 -9.03
C PHE A 76 -5.69 0.27 -10.05
N PRO A 77 -4.82 0.96 -10.81
CA PRO A 77 -4.01 0.30 -11.85
C PRO A 77 -3.10 -0.79 -11.29
N MET A 78 -2.50 -0.56 -10.13
CA MET A 78 -1.63 -1.53 -9.46
C MET A 78 -2.40 -2.77 -9.03
N LEU A 79 -3.62 -2.62 -8.50
CA LEU A 79 -4.43 -3.74 -8.04
C LEU A 79 -4.77 -4.67 -9.21
N PHE A 80 -5.26 -4.12 -10.33
CA PHE A 80 -5.57 -4.92 -11.52
C PHE A 80 -4.32 -5.59 -12.10
N GLY A 81 -3.19 -4.89 -12.15
CA GLY A 81 -1.91 -5.46 -12.60
C GLY A 81 -1.49 -6.67 -11.76
N ILE A 82 -1.55 -6.54 -10.44
CA ILE A 82 -1.21 -7.63 -9.52
C ILE A 82 -2.22 -8.78 -9.61
N CYS A 83 -3.53 -8.49 -9.68
CA CYS A 83 -4.57 -9.52 -9.80
C CYS A 83 -4.41 -10.35 -11.09
N ILE A 84 -4.15 -9.71 -12.23
CA ILE A 84 -3.96 -10.41 -13.50
C ILE A 84 -2.65 -11.19 -13.47
N SER A 85 -1.55 -10.61 -12.96
CA SER A 85 -0.31 -11.36 -12.81
C SER A 85 -0.48 -12.58 -11.91
N TRP A 86 -1.19 -12.44 -10.80
CA TRP A 86 -1.48 -13.55 -9.90
C TRP A 86 -2.32 -14.63 -10.59
N LEU A 87 -3.31 -14.25 -11.39
CA LEU A 87 -4.14 -15.17 -12.17
C LEU A 87 -3.31 -15.93 -13.22
N VAL A 88 -2.37 -15.26 -13.88
CA VAL A 88 -1.42 -15.92 -14.78
C VAL A 88 -0.53 -16.90 -14.02
N CYS A 89 0.02 -16.51 -12.87
CA CYS A 89 0.79 -17.42 -12.02
C CYS A 89 -0.04 -18.63 -11.56
N TYR A 90 -1.31 -18.42 -11.24
CA TYR A 90 -2.24 -19.48 -10.86
C TYR A 90 -2.46 -20.47 -12.01
N ILE A 91 -2.72 -19.98 -13.23
CA ILE A 91 -2.86 -20.83 -14.41
C ILE A 91 -1.58 -21.64 -14.67
N LEU A 92 -0.41 -20.99 -14.62
CA LEU A 92 0.89 -21.65 -14.80
C LEU A 92 1.19 -22.69 -13.71
N THR A 93 0.66 -22.49 -12.51
CA THR A 93 0.76 -23.44 -11.40
C THR A 93 -0.13 -24.66 -11.66
N VAL A 94 -1.38 -24.46 -12.10
CA VAL A 94 -2.32 -25.55 -12.39
C VAL A 94 -1.90 -26.37 -13.62
N THR A 95 -1.32 -25.73 -14.63
CA THR A 95 -0.79 -26.44 -15.83
C THR A 95 0.55 -27.13 -15.58
N ASN A 96 1.11 -27.06 -14.37
CA ASN A 96 2.44 -27.57 -14.01
C ASN A 96 3.57 -27.06 -14.92
N ALA A 97 3.41 -25.88 -15.52
CA ALA A 97 4.43 -25.23 -16.32
C ALA A 97 5.59 -24.70 -15.47
N LEU A 98 5.35 -24.44 -14.19
CA LEU A 98 6.36 -24.02 -13.21
C LEU A 98 6.95 -25.24 -12.47
N PRO A 99 8.25 -25.28 -12.20
CA PRO A 99 8.88 -26.45 -11.62
C PRO A 99 8.48 -26.63 -10.14
N SER A 100 8.35 -27.89 -9.72
CA SER A 100 7.93 -28.26 -8.36
C SER A 100 9.11 -28.40 -7.39
N ASN A 101 10.36 -28.33 -7.88
CA ASN A 101 11.55 -28.48 -7.06
C ASN A 101 11.92 -27.14 -6.38
N PRO A 102 12.07 -27.09 -5.04
CA PRO A 102 12.34 -25.85 -4.31
C PRO A 102 13.62 -25.10 -4.71
N THR A 103 14.59 -25.83 -5.24
CA THR A 103 15.90 -25.31 -5.66
C THR A 103 15.94 -24.82 -7.11
N SER A 104 14.87 -25.06 -7.86
CA SER A 104 14.80 -24.72 -9.28
C SER A 104 14.27 -23.31 -9.52
N TYR A 105 14.75 -22.69 -10.60
CA TYR A 105 14.34 -21.36 -11.00
C TYR A 105 12.82 -21.27 -11.24
N GLY A 106 12.15 -20.28 -10.67
CA GLY A 106 10.71 -20.07 -10.85
C GLY A 106 9.81 -20.84 -9.87
N TYR A 107 10.34 -21.67 -8.96
CA TYR A 107 9.55 -22.32 -7.92
C TYR A 107 8.76 -21.31 -7.05
N LEU A 108 9.42 -20.21 -6.66
CA LEU A 108 8.82 -19.15 -5.84
C LEU A 108 7.68 -18.38 -6.53
N ALA A 109 7.53 -18.52 -7.86
CA ALA A 109 6.46 -17.90 -8.61
C ALA A 109 5.13 -18.68 -8.54
N ARG A 110 5.16 -19.93 -8.04
CA ARG A 110 3.96 -20.74 -7.92
C ARG A 110 3.05 -20.21 -6.82
N THR A 111 1.74 -20.29 -7.05
CA THR A 111 0.73 -19.78 -6.09
C THR A 111 0.47 -20.73 -4.93
N ASP A 112 0.87 -22.00 -5.05
CA ASP A 112 0.64 -23.07 -4.07
C ASP A 112 1.72 -23.15 -2.96
N VAL A 113 2.87 -22.50 -3.14
CA VAL A 113 4.02 -22.54 -2.19
C VAL A 113 3.60 -22.15 -0.76
N LYS A 114 2.69 -21.19 -0.62
CA LYS A 114 2.19 -20.71 0.68
C LYS A 114 0.81 -21.29 1.04
N GLY A 115 0.28 -22.22 0.25
CA GLY A 115 -1.05 -22.80 0.46
C GLY A 115 -1.20 -23.51 1.81
N ARG A 116 -0.15 -24.22 2.25
CA ARG A 116 -0.12 -24.88 3.56
C ARG A 116 -0.25 -23.89 4.73
N VAL A 117 0.42 -22.74 4.64
CA VAL A 117 0.36 -21.69 5.66
C VAL A 117 -1.03 -21.09 5.74
N VAL A 118 -1.71 -20.93 4.61
CA VAL A 118 -3.09 -20.43 4.56
C VAL A 118 -4.07 -21.47 5.12
N ALA A 119 -3.85 -22.76 4.86
CA ALA A 119 -4.69 -23.84 5.37
C ALA A 119 -4.55 -24.06 6.88
N GLU A 120 -3.34 -23.91 7.42
CA GLU A 120 -3.05 -24.03 8.85
C GLU A 120 -3.41 -22.76 9.64
N ALA A 121 -3.68 -21.64 8.96
CA ALA A 121 -3.98 -20.38 9.62
C ALA A 121 -5.38 -20.40 10.28
N PRO A 122 -5.51 -19.91 11.53
CA PRO A 122 -6.80 -19.80 12.19
C PRO A 122 -7.71 -18.79 11.47
N TRP A 123 -8.98 -19.17 11.27
CA TRP A 123 -10.00 -18.33 10.61
C TRP A 123 -10.23 -16.97 11.32
N PHE A 124 -10.07 -16.95 12.64
CA PHE A 124 -10.14 -15.74 13.45
C PHE A 124 -8.93 -15.68 14.39
N ARG A 125 -8.11 -14.65 14.21
CA ARG A 125 -7.03 -14.29 15.13
C ARG A 125 -7.28 -12.88 15.61
N PHE A 126 -7.49 -12.72 16.92
CA PHE A 126 -7.51 -11.40 17.53
C PHE A 126 -6.06 -11.01 17.85
N PRO A 127 -5.46 -10.07 17.12
CA PRO A 127 -4.11 -9.64 17.45
C PRO A 127 -4.21 -8.83 18.76
N TYR A 128 -3.26 -8.96 19.67
CA TYR A 128 -3.25 -8.21 20.94
C TYR A 128 -1.89 -7.53 21.13
N PRO A 129 -1.83 -6.40 21.86
CA PRO A 129 -0.58 -5.67 22.05
C PRO A 129 0.41 -6.54 22.83
N GLY A 130 1.66 -6.59 22.38
CA GLY A 130 2.71 -7.39 23.01
C GLY A 130 2.71 -8.89 22.66
N GLN A 131 1.90 -9.37 21.71
CA GLN A 131 1.90 -10.80 21.32
C GLN A 131 3.25 -11.29 20.73
N TRP A 132 4.14 -10.38 20.33
CA TRP A 132 5.47 -10.69 19.79
C TRP A 132 6.58 -10.62 20.85
N GLY A 133 6.23 -10.45 22.12
CA GLY A 133 7.18 -10.38 23.23
C GLY A 133 7.31 -8.98 23.83
N ARG A 134 8.26 -8.85 24.76
CA ARG A 134 8.54 -7.58 25.47
C ARG A 134 9.35 -6.65 24.56
N PRO A 135 9.13 -5.33 24.60
CA PRO A 135 9.91 -4.38 23.82
C PRO A 135 11.38 -4.45 24.25
N THR A 136 12.27 -4.71 23.30
CA THR A 136 13.72 -4.66 23.51
C THR A 136 14.26 -3.34 23.01
N ILE A 137 15.15 -2.74 23.78
CA ILE A 137 15.73 -1.43 23.46
C ILE A 137 17.11 -1.68 22.87
N ASN A 138 17.27 -1.34 21.59
CA ASN A 138 18.56 -1.33 20.93
C ASN A 138 18.84 0.09 20.42
N VAL A 139 19.89 0.71 20.96
CA VAL A 139 20.25 2.10 20.65
C VAL A 139 20.55 2.28 19.16
N GLY A 140 21.21 1.31 18.51
CA GLY A 140 21.49 1.39 17.08
C GLY A 140 20.22 1.41 16.22
N ILE A 141 19.23 0.59 16.59
CA ILE A 141 17.93 0.56 15.91
C ILE A 141 17.17 1.85 16.17
N ILE A 142 17.22 2.40 17.39
CA ILE A 142 16.56 3.68 17.72
C ILE A 142 17.10 4.80 16.85
N VAL A 143 18.43 4.93 16.73
CA VAL A 143 19.05 5.97 15.90
C VAL A 143 18.62 5.84 14.43
N GLY A 144 18.61 4.62 13.89
CA GLY A 144 18.10 4.36 12.53
C GLY A 144 16.62 4.72 12.36
N MET A 145 15.79 4.38 13.34
CA MET A 145 14.36 4.65 13.31
C MET A 145 14.04 6.15 13.48
N LEU A 146 14.87 6.92 14.19
CA LEU A 146 14.70 8.38 14.28
C LEU A 146 14.81 9.04 12.90
N ALA A 147 15.75 8.60 12.06
CA ALA A 147 15.86 9.08 10.68
C ALA A 147 14.60 8.74 9.87
N ALA A 148 14.06 7.53 10.02
CA ALA A 148 12.81 7.12 9.36
C ALA A 148 11.61 7.94 9.83
N VAL A 149 11.51 8.24 11.13
CA VAL A 149 10.44 9.10 11.68
C VAL A 149 10.54 10.53 11.13
N ILE A 150 11.73 11.11 11.05
CA ILE A 150 11.91 12.44 10.46
C ILE A 150 11.49 12.42 8.98
N ALA A 151 11.91 11.39 8.24
CA ALA A 151 11.59 11.24 6.83
C ALA A 151 10.06 11.13 6.60
N THR A 152 9.36 10.34 7.44
CA THR A 152 7.89 10.23 7.38
C THR A 152 7.15 11.50 7.81
N MET A 153 7.71 12.31 8.72
CA MET A 153 7.16 13.63 9.04
C MET A 153 7.25 14.59 7.84
N VAL A 154 8.40 14.60 7.14
CA VAL A 154 8.58 15.42 5.92
C VAL A 154 7.61 14.99 4.84
N ASP A 155 7.46 13.68 4.63
CA ASP A 155 6.51 13.10 3.68
C ASP A 155 5.06 13.48 4.02
N ALA A 156 4.66 13.34 5.28
CA ALA A 156 3.31 13.71 5.75
C ALA A 156 2.97 15.19 5.52
N ILE A 157 3.94 16.09 5.68
CA ILE A 157 3.75 17.52 5.39
C ILE A 157 3.49 17.73 3.90
N GLY A 158 4.27 17.08 3.02
CA GLY A 158 4.06 17.14 1.56
C GLY A 158 2.68 16.63 1.16
N ASP A 159 2.26 15.54 1.79
CA ASP A 159 0.96 14.91 1.60
C ASP A 159 -0.21 15.82 2.02
N TYR A 160 -0.10 16.52 3.16
CA TYR A 160 -1.15 17.46 3.59
C TYR A 160 -1.32 18.63 2.62
N HIS A 161 -0.24 19.16 2.07
CA HIS A 161 -0.30 20.26 1.09
C HIS A 161 -0.85 19.77 -0.25
N SER A 162 -0.44 18.58 -0.68
CA SER A 162 -0.94 17.95 -1.91
C SER A 162 -2.43 17.63 -1.79
N CYS A 163 -2.87 17.09 -0.65
CA CYS A 163 -4.28 16.89 -0.33
C CYS A 163 -5.07 18.20 -0.36
N ALA A 164 -4.60 19.24 0.32
CA ALA A 164 -5.29 20.54 0.36
C ALA A 164 -5.46 21.12 -1.06
N ARG A 165 -4.40 21.07 -1.86
CA ARG A 165 -4.42 21.54 -3.26
C ARG A 165 -5.35 20.72 -4.14
N LEU A 166 -5.33 19.39 -4.06
CA LEU A 166 -6.23 18.52 -4.83
C LEU A 166 -7.68 18.65 -4.38
N ALA A 167 -7.91 18.92 -3.10
CA ALA A 167 -9.23 19.20 -2.56
C ALA A 167 -9.72 20.62 -2.88
N GLY A 168 -8.89 21.52 -3.43
CA GLY A 168 -9.23 22.94 -3.58
C GLY A 168 -9.48 23.64 -2.24
N ALA A 169 -8.88 23.14 -1.16
CA ALA A 169 -8.95 23.72 0.18
C ALA A 169 -7.79 24.71 0.40
N PRO A 170 -7.95 25.70 1.30
CA PRO A 170 -6.84 26.56 1.70
C PRO A 170 -5.69 25.72 2.29
N PRO A 171 -4.43 26.21 2.22
CA PRO A 171 -3.30 25.51 2.79
C PRO A 171 -3.53 25.23 4.29
N PRO A 172 -3.12 24.05 4.78
CA PRO A 172 -3.44 23.62 6.14
C PRO A 172 -2.76 24.55 7.17
N THR A 173 -3.50 24.91 8.23
CA THR A 173 -2.95 25.73 9.31
C THR A 173 -1.89 24.95 10.09
N ARG A 174 -0.94 25.65 10.74
CA ARG A 174 0.12 25.00 11.54
C ARG A 174 -0.44 24.10 12.64
N GLN A 175 -1.56 24.50 13.26
CA GLN A 175 -2.22 23.70 14.29
C GLN A 175 -2.79 22.39 13.73
N ALA A 176 -3.37 22.41 12.53
CA ALA A 176 -3.88 21.20 11.88
C ALA A 176 -2.76 20.21 11.53
N VAL A 177 -1.65 20.72 10.99
CA VAL A 177 -0.46 19.90 10.68
C VAL A 177 0.13 19.28 11.94
N ASN A 178 0.33 20.07 13.01
CA ASN A 178 0.88 19.57 14.26
C ASN A 178 -0.01 18.50 14.90
N ARG A 179 -1.34 18.67 14.86
CA ARG A 179 -2.29 17.65 15.33
C ARG A 179 -2.22 16.37 14.49
N GLY A 180 -2.12 16.51 13.16
CA GLY A 180 -1.98 15.36 12.25
C GLY A 180 -0.71 14.56 12.52
N ILE A 181 0.44 15.23 12.66
CA ILE A 181 1.72 14.58 13.00
C ILE A 181 1.66 13.95 14.41
N GLY A 182 1.05 14.62 15.39
CA GLY A 182 0.88 14.07 16.74
C GLY A 182 0.08 12.77 16.74
N ILE A 183 -1.04 12.72 16.01
CA ILE A 183 -1.84 11.51 15.85
C ILE A 183 -1.07 10.41 15.11
N GLN A 184 -0.28 10.76 14.09
CA GLN A 184 0.59 9.81 13.39
C GLN A 184 1.59 9.15 14.36
N GLY A 185 2.23 9.92 15.24
CA GLY A 185 3.13 9.39 16.26
C GLY A 185 2.44 8.41 17.21
N ILE A 186 1.23 8.74 17.68
CA ILE A 186 0.42 7.83 18.50
C ILE A 186 0.10 6.54 17.73
N ASN A 187 -0.28 6.65 16.46
CA ASN A 187 -0.56 5.49 15.63
C ASN A 187 0.67 4.60 15.45
N ILE A 188 1.86 5.17 15.27
CA ILE A 188 3.11 4.40 15.18
C ILE A 188 3.39 3.66 16.48
N LEU A 189 3.18 4.28 17.64
CA LEU A 189 3.34 3.62 18.95
C LEU A 189 2.37 2.45 19.12
N LEU A 190 1.09 2.66 18.78
CA LEU A 190 0.07 1.61 18.83
C LEU A 190 0.39 0.46 17.87
N THR A 191 0.86 0.80 16.67
CA THR A 191 1.28 -0.16 15.65
C THR A 191 2.47 -1.00 16.09
N GLY A 192 3.46 -0.36 16.73
CA GLY A 192 4.61 -1.04 17.31
C GLY A 192 4.23 -1.95 18.48
N ALA A 193 3.29 -1.51 19.34
CA ALA A 193 2.73 -2.35 20.39
C ALA A 193 1.98 -3.57 19.81
N TRP A 194 1.29 -3.36 18.69
CA TRP A 194 0.68 -4.40 17.86
C TRP A 194 1.67 -5.01 16.84
N GLY A 195 2.98 -4.96 17.13
CA GLY A 195 4.05 -5.69 16.44
C GLY A 195 4.16 -5.53 14.93
N SER A 196 3.55 -4.50 14.37
CA SER A 196 3.82 -4.13 12.99
C SER A 196 5.16 -3.41 12.97
N GLY A 197 6.18 -4.07 12.41
CA GLY A 197 7.54 -3.56 12.27
C GLY A 197 7.70 -2.41 11.25
N ILE A 198 6.58 -1.88 10.73
CA ILE A 198 6.55 -0.80 9.75
C ILE A 198 5.82 0.39 10.39
N GLY A 199 6.41 1.58 10.28
CA GLY A 199 5.78 2.83 10.71
C GLY A 199 4.58 3.17 9.83
N ILE A 200 3.45 3.52 10.45
CA ILE A 200 2.26 3.98 9.71
C ILE A 200 2.43 5.45 9.34
N GLY A 201 2.35 5.72 8.04
CA GLY A 201 2.41 7.06 7.46
C GLY A 201 1.14 7.44 6.69
N SER A 202 1.18 8.64 6.11
CA SER A 202 0.23 9.04 5.07
C SER A 202 0.48 8.19 3.81
N PHE A 203 -0.57 7.94 3.02
CA PHE A 203 -0.47 7.08 1.84
C PHE A 203 -0.77 7.85 0.56
N GLY A 204 0.28 8.22 -0.17
CA GLY A 204 0.20 9.05 -1.39
C GLY A 204 -0.74 8.52 -2.47
N ALA A 205 -0.93 7.19 -2.60
CA ALA A 205 -1.87 6.65 -3.57
C ALA A 205 -3.35 7.00 -3.23
N ASN A 206 -3.70 7.14 -1.95
CA ASN A 206 -5.03 7.63 -1.56
C ASN A 206 -5.22 9.10 -1.93
N ILE A 207 -4.15 9.89 -1.88
CA ILE A 207 -4.13 11.30 -2.26
C ILE A 207 -4.29 11.45 -3.78
N GLY A 208 -3.60 10.61 -4.55
CA GLY A 208 -3.79 10.51 -6.00
C GLY A 208 -5.25 10.16 -6.36
N ALA A 209 -5.83 9.17 -5.66
CA ALA A 209 -7.23 8.79 -5.85
C ALA A 209 -8.21 9.92 -5.51
N LEU A 210 -7.92 10.76 -4.50
CA LEU A 210 -8.71 11.96 -4.19
C LEU A 210 -8.76 12.93 -5.39
N GLY A 211 -7.61 13.19 -6.02
CA GLY A 211 -7.52 14.05 -7.19
C GLY A 211 -8.31 13.54 -8.41
N ILE A 212 -8.46 12.23 -8.52
CA ILE A 212 -9.18 11.57 -9.63
C ILE A 212 -10.68 11.53 -9.37
N THR A 213 -11.07 11.05 -8.18
CA THR A 213 -12.47 10.83 -7.82
C THR A 213 -13.22 12.12 -7.52
N LYS A 214 -12.50 13.18 -7.11
CA LYS A 214 -13.08 14.42 -6.59
C LYS A 214 -14.05 14.19 -5.41
N VAL A 215 -14.05 13.00 -4.81
CA VAL A 215 -14.89 12.65 -3.66
C VAL A 215 -14.13 13.04 -2.40
N ARG A 216 -14.62 14.09 -1.73
CA ARG A 216 -13.98 14.70 -0.55
C ARG A 216 -14.51 14.18 0.78
N ASP A 217 -15.35 13.14 0.75
CA ASP A 217 -16.08 12.67 1.92
C ASP A 217 -15.24 11.81 2.88
N ILE A 218 -15.30 12.18 4.17
CA ILE A 218 -14.66 11.47 5.28
C ILE A 218 -15.21 10.05 5.45
N ILE A 219 -16.50 9.84 5.15
CA ILE A 219 -17.19 8.55 5.27
C ILE A 219 -16.63 7.52 4.29
N PHE A 220 -16.28 7.95 3.07
CA PHE A 220 -15.67 7.08 2.06
C PHE A 220 -14.31 6.55 2.55
N ASN A 221 -13.53 7.40 3.21
CA ASN A 221 -12.24 7.00 3.76
C ASN A 221 -12.40 6.06 4.96
N ARG A 222 -13.40 6.29 5.82
CA ARG A 222 -13.73 5.42 6.97
C ARG A 222 -14.10 3.99 6.52
N ASN A 223 -14.88 3.86 5.45
CA ASN A 223 -15.31 2.55 4.94
C ASN A 223 -14.12 1.75 4.37
N LYS A 224 -13.10 2.40 3.82
CA LYS A 224 -11.86 1.71 3.38
C LYS A 224 -11.10 1.08 4.54
N HIS A 225 -11.02 1.76 5.68
CA HIS A 225 -10.38 1.20 6.88
C HIS A 225 -11.12 -0.03 7.40
N ILE A 226 -12.45 -0.06 7.31
CA ILE A 226 -13.26 -1.23 7.68
C ILE A 226 -12.95 -2.42 6.77
N VAL A 227 -12.87 -2.20 5.44
CA VAL A 227 -12.48 -3.26 4.49
C VAL A 227 -11.06 -3.75 4.79
N LEU A 228 -10.12 -2.85 5.08
CA LEU A 228 -8.74 -3.22 5.41
C LEU A 228 -8.66 -4.05 6.70
N LEU A 229 -9.45 -3.70 7.72
CA LEU A 229 -9.57 -4.48 8.97
C LEU A 229 -10.08 -5.90 8.70
N ILE A 230 -10.99 -6.06 7.74
CA ILE A 230 -11.52 -7.37 7.34
C ILE A 230 -10.47 -8.19 6.55
N THR A 231 -9.63 -7.54 5.74
CA THR A 231 -8.58 -8.20 4.93
C THR A 231 -7.26 -8.43 5.66
N SER A 232 -7.00 -7.75 6.80
CA SER A 232 -5.80 -7.91 7.63
C SER A 232 -5.66 -9.30 8.28
N LYS A 233 -6.53 -10.25 7.92
CA LYS A 233 -6.58 -11.62 8.42
C LYS A 233 -5.39 -12.49 8.02
N HIS A 234 -4.58 -12.10 7.02
CA HIS A 234 -3.58 -13.01 6.42
C HIS A 234 -2.11 -12.56 6.46
N THR A 235 -1.77 -11.42 7.07
CA THR A 235 -0.42 -10.82 6.93
C THR A 235 0.48 -10.95 8.16
N VAL A 236 0.34 -12.00 8.97
CA VAL A 236 1.20 -12.22 10.16
C VAL A 236 1.79 -13.63 10.16
N HIS A 237 2.41 -14.04 9.06
CA HIS A 237 3.33 -15.19 9.05
C HIS A 237 4.45 -14.95 8.02
N VAL A 238 5.42 -14.11 8.39
CA VAL A 238 6.80 -14.25 7.92
C VAL A 238 7.67 -14.19 9.18
N LYS A 239 8.02 -15.36 9.70
CA LYS A 239 9.27 -15.55 10.44
C LYS A 239 10.28 -16.08 9.45
#